data_AF-A0A7S4S5Z8-F1
#
_entry.id   AF-A0A7S4S5Z8-F1
#
_cell.length_a   1.000
_cell.length_b   1.000
_cell.length_c   1.000
_cell.angle_alpha   90.00
_cell.angle_beta   90.00
_cell.angle_gamma   90.00
#
_symmetry.space_group_name_H-M   'P 1'
#
loop_
_entity.id
_entity.type
_entity.pdbx_description
1 polymer ?
#
loop_
_entity_poly.entity_id
_entity_poly.type
_entity_poly.pdbx_seq_one_letter_code
_entity_poly.pdbx_strand_id
1 'polypeptide(L)'
;SINYSFRKMSSMESFNTNLPSMHRARSLHAAAAVGSRIYIVGGNDESTAEYFDVNTQRWNEINSMSIVRRGAAAVSLENSIVVMGGHTGNYVPLSSAERYDTTSGQ
;
A
#
# COMPACT_ATOMS: atom_id res chain seq x y z
N SER A 1 35.12 1.68 -21.22
CA SER A 1 34.34 2.93 -21.23
C SER A 1 32.88 2.58 -21.01
N ILE A 2 32.33 2.88 -19.82
CA ILE A 2 30.94 2.58 -19.49
C ILE A 2 30.13 3.85 -19.77
N ASN A 3 29.24 3.79 -20.76
CA ASN A 3 28.33 4.88 -21.10
C ASN A 3 27.16 4.88 -20.11
N TYR A 4 27.21 5.78 -19.13
CA TYR A 4 26.00 6.17 -18.41
C TYR A 4 25.15 7.03 -19.36
N SER A 5 24.09 6.44 -19.91
CA SER A 5 23.03 7.22 -20.56
C SER A 5 22.25 7.94 -19.47
N PHE A 6 22.58 9.21 -19.25
CA PHE A 6 21.74 10.11 -18.46
C PHE A 6 20.48 10.39 -19.25
N ARG A 7 19.37 9.72 -18.93
CA ARG A 7 18.06 10.20 -19.37
C ARG A 7 17.82 11.53 -18.68
N LYS A 8 17.69 12.58 -19.49
CA LYS A 8 17.18 13.89 -19.07
C LYS A 8 15.84 13.63 -18.38
N MET A 9 15.76 13.84 -17.07
CA MET A 9 14.48 13.91 -16.37
C MET A 9 13.72 15.11 -16.95
N SER A 10 12.85 14.84 -17.92
CA SER A 10 11.88 15.82 -18.40
C SER A 10 11.05 16.29 -17.22
N SER A 11 10.85 17.61 -17.14
CA SER A 11 9.93 18.37 -16.27
C SER A 11 9.19 17.54 -15.21
N MET A 12 9.42 17.86 -13.92
CA MET A 12 8.63 17.38 -12.78
C MET A 12 7.21 17.04 -13.22
N GLU A 13 6.87 15.75 -13.23
CA GLU A 13 5.51 15.30 -13.48
C GLU A 13 4.64 16.02 -12.46
N SER A 14 3.91 17.04 -12.93
CA SER A 14 2.91 17.72 -12.11
C SER A 14 1.96 16.68 -11.55
N PHE A 15 1.37 16.92 -10.37
CA PHE A 15 0.28 16.10 -9.79
C PHE A 15 -1.00 16.01 -10.66
N ASN A 16 -0.92 16.28 -11.97
CA ASN A 16 -2.01 16.42 -12.92
C ASN A 16 -2.37 15.14 -13.67
N THR A 17 -1.71 14.00 -13.40
CA THR A 17 -2.13 12.71 -13.95
C THR A 17 -3.06 12.02 -12.96
N ASN A 18 -4.35 11.98 -13.28
CA ASN A 18 -5.34 11.23 -12.50
C ASN A 18 -5.09 9.72 -12.67
N LEU A 19 -4.71 9.06 -11.58
CA LEU A 19 -4.74 7.60 -11.51
C LEU A 19 -6.18 7.10 -11.32
N PRO A 20 -6.48 5.84 -11.69
CA PRO A 20 -7.77 5.25 -11.38
C PRO A 20 -8.09 5.31 -9.88
N SER A 21 -9.35 5.53 -9.55
CA SER A 21 -9.84 5.50 -8.17
C SER A 21 -9.63 4.12 -7.54
N MET A 22 -9.28 4.10 -6.25
CA MET A 22 -9.37 2.90 -5.42
C MET A 22 -10.80 2.36 -5.41
N HIS A 23 -10.97 1.07 -5.07
CA HIS A 23 -12.30 0.48 -4.90
C HIS A 23 -13.06 1.13 -3.74
N ARG A 24 -12.32 1.63 -2.74
CA ARG A 24 -12.86 2.25 -1.53
C ARG A 24 -12.14 3.57 -1.26
N ALA A 25 -12.90 4.59 -0.88
CA ALA A 25 -12.32 5.84 -0.38
C ALA A 25 -11.80 5.61 1.06
N ARG A 26 -10.55 5.98 1.32
CA ARG A 26 -9.87 5.68 2.60
C ARG A 26 -9.13 6.91 3.12
N SER A 27 -9.13 7.09 4.44
CA SER A 27 -8.16 7.92 5.18
C SER A 27 -7.60 7.12 6.35
N LEU A 28 -6.45 7.54 6.90
CA LEU A 28 -5.74 6.83 7.96
C LEU A 28 -5.33 5.38 7.59
N HIS A 29 -5.19 5.09 6.29
CA HIS A 29 -4.69 3.81 5.80
C HIS A 29 -3.16 3.75 5.92
N ALA A 30 -2.61 2.54 5.87
CA ALA A 30 -1.18 2.31 5.72
C ALA A 30 -0.84 2.03 4.25
N ALA A 31 0.36 2.40 3.82
CA ALA A 31 0.84 2.20 2.45
C ALA A 31 2.27 1.65 2.40
N ALA A 32 2.53 0.72 1.50
CA ALA A 32 3.88 0.20 1.23
C ALA A 32 3.99 -0.29 -0.22
N ALA A 33 5.21 -0.28 -0.80
CA ALA A 33 5.44 -0.75 -2.16
C ALA A 33 6.34 -1.99 -2.19
N VAL A 34 5.95 -3.00 -2.97
CA VAL A 34 6.74 -4.22 -3.24
C VAL A 34 6.73 -4.46 -4.75
N GLY A 35 7.92 -4.41 -5.37
CA GLY A 35 8.04 -4.51 -6.83
C GLY A 35 7.26 -3.41 -7.55
N SER A 36 6.40 -3.81 -8.50
CA SER A 36 5.54 -2.92 -9.30
C SER A 36 4.15 -2.70 -8.68
N ARG A 37 4.00 -2.95 -7.37
CA ARG A 37 2.70 -2.87 -6.68
C ARG A 37 2.77 -1.96 -5.47
N ILE A 38 1.77 -1.08 -5.35
CA ILE A 38 1.58 -0.19 -4.19
C ILE A 38 0.39 -0.72 -3.40
N TYR A 39 0.63 -1.19 -2.19
CA TYR A 39 -0.39 -1.75 -1.30
C TYR A 39 -0.96 -0.67 -0.40
N ILE A 40 -2.27 -0.62 -0.30
CA ILE A 40 -3.03 0.24 0.60
C ILE A 40 -3.87 -0.65 1.51
N VAL A 41 -3.74 -0.46 2.83
CA VAL A 41 -4.30 -1.36 3.82
C VAL A 41 -4.99 -0.60 4.94
N GLY A 42 -6.23 -1.02 5.25
CA GLY A 42 -7.01 -0.50 6.37
C GLY A 42 -7.49 0.95 6.18
N GLY A 43 -7.55 1.69 7.30
CA GLY A 43 -8.13 3.03 7.38
C GLY A 43 -9.64 3.02 7.63
N ASN A 44 -10.18 4.10 8.21
CA ASN A 44 -11.62 4.33 8.46
C ASN A 44 -12.48 3.12 8.89
N ASP A 45 -11.99 2.34 9.85
CA ASP A 45 -12.67 1.11 10.35
C ASP A 45 -12.75 -0.06 9.39
N GLU A 46 -11.96 -0.04 8.32
CA GLU A 46 -11.83 -1.15 7.40
C GLU A 46 -10.61 -2.01 7.72
N SER A 47 -10.74 -3.32 7.53
CA SER A 47 -9.61 -4.26 7.48
C SER A 47 -9.21 -4.63 6.06
N THR A 48 -9.95 -4.15 5.06
CA THR A 48 -9.73 -4.46 3.65
C THR A 48 -8.40 -3.92 3.16
N ALA A 49 -7.90 -4.53 2.11
CA ALA A 49 -6.66 -4.16 1.48
C ALA A 49 -6.78 -4.28 -0.05
N GLU A 50 -6.05 -3.43 -0.75
CA GLU A 50 -5.96 -3.43 -2.21
C GLU A 50 -4.56 -3.01 -2.63
N TYR A 51 -4.14 -3.40 -3.83
CA TYR A 51 -2.91 -2.88 -4.42
C TYR A 51 -3.14 -2.28 -5.80
N PHE A 52 -2.39 -1.24 -6.09
CA PHE A 52 -2.26 -0.67 -7.43
C PHE A 52 -1.09 -1.32 -8.14
N ASP A 53 -1.35 -1.97 -9.28
CA ASP A 53 -0.29 -2.48 -10.15
C ASP A 53 0.09 -1.41 -11.18
N VAL A 54 1.33 -0.90 -11.09
CA VAL A 54 1.78 0.21 -11.95
C VAL A 54 1.93 -0.18 -13.41
N ASN A 55 2.08 -1.48 -13.72
CA ASN A 55 2.20 -1.94 -15.11
C ASN A 55 0.82 -1.97 -15.79
N THR A 56 -0.19 -2.42 -15.06
CA THR A 56 -1.56 -2.54 -15.60
C THR A 56 -2.40 -1.29 -15.36
N GLN A 57 -1.95 -0.38 -14.49
CA GLN A 57 -2.68 0.80 -14.05
C GLN A 57 -4.06 0.43 -13.48
N ARG A 58 -4.10 -0.58 -12.60
CA ARG A 58 -5.34 -1.08 -11.99
C ARG A 58 -5.17 -1.36 -10.51
N TRP A 59 -6.23 -1.09 -9.77
CA TRP A 59 -6.40 -1.57 -8.41
C TRP A 59 -6.88 -3.01 -8.42
N ASN A 60 -6.45 -3.79 -7.43
CA ASN A 60 -6.89 -5.17 -7.21
C ASN A 60 -7.11 -5.36 -5.71
N GLU A 61 -8.28 -5.83 -5.30
CA GLU A 61 -8.54 -6.23 -3.91
C GLU A 61 -7.73 -7.48 -3.55
N ILE A 62 -7.31 -7.56 -2.29
CA ILE A 62 -6.60 -8.71 -1.71
C ILE A 62 -7.24 -9.10 -0.38
N ASN A 63 -6.71 -10.15 0.24
CA ASN A 63 -7.17 -10.59 1.55
C ASN A 63 -7.09 -9.46 2.58
N SER A 64 -8.17 -9.28 3.31
CA SER A 64 -8.26 -8.33 4.42
C SER A 64 -7.38 -8.77 5.58
N MET A 65 -6.95 -7.80 6.39
CA MET A 65 -6.36 -8.06 7.70
C MET A 65 -7.37 -8.76 8.63
N SER A 66 -6.85 -9.48 9.61
CA SER A 66 -7.64 -10.09 10.68
C SER A 66 -8.19 -9.04 11.66
N ILE A 67 -7.50 -7.90 11.79
CA ILE A 67 -7.87 -6.80 12.68
C ILE A 67 -7.99 -5.52 11.87
N VAL A 68 -9.04 -4.74 12.13
CA VAL A 68 -9.20 -3.39 11.59
C VAL A 68 -8.09 -2.49 12.16
N ARG A 69 -7.37 -1.77 11.28
CA ARG A 69 -6.30 -0.86 11.69
C ARG A 69 -6.49 0.53 11.08
N ARG A 70 -6.63 1.52 11.95
CA ARG A 70 -6.60 2.95 11.61
C ARG A 70 -5.27 3.56 12.04
N GLY A 71 -4.71 4.44 11.21
CA GLY A 71 -3.46 5.14 11.49
C GLY A 71 -2.26 4.21 11.69
N ALA A 72 -2.30 3.03 11.07
CA ALA A 72 -1.20 2.08 11.10
C ALA A 72 -0.05 2.52 10.18
N ALA A 73 1.13 1.95 10.40
CA ALA A 73 2.26 2.06 9.49
C ALA A 73 2.42 0.77 8.69
N ALA A 74 2.89 0.87 7.45
CA ALA A 74 3.28 -0.29 6.65
C ALA A 74 4.70 -0.11 6.12
N VAL A 75 5.43 -1.22 6.05
CA VAL A 75 6.78 -1.28 5.45
C VAL A 75 6.87 -2.48 4.52
N SER A 76 7.70 -2.37 3.48
CA SER A 76 8.06 -3.51 2.65
C SER A 76 9.19 -4.31 3.29
N LEU A 77 9.09 -5.63 3.19
CA LEU A 77 10.10 -6.57 3.66
C LEU A 77 10.14 -7.73 2.68
N GLU A 78 11.20 -7.81 1.87
CA GLU A 78 11.33 -8.81 0.81
C GLU A 78 10.09 -8.84 -0.11
N ASN A 79 9.46 -10.01 -0.27
CA ASN A 79 8.24 -10.22 -1.05
C ASN A 79 6.97 -10.00 -0.21
N SER A 80 7.02 -9.12 0.79
CA SER A 80 5.92 -8.91 1.73
C SER A 80 5.76 -7.46 2.14
N ILE A 81 4.58 -7.15 2.66
CA ILE A 81 4.35 -5.95 3.47
C ILE A 81 4.12 -6.36 4.93
N VAL A 82 4.55 -5.52 5.85
CA VAL A 82 4.27 -5.66 7.29
C VAL A 82 3.53 -4.42 7.75
N VAL A 83 2.32 -4.61 8.30
CA VAL A 83 1.45 -3.55 8.82
C VAL A 83 1.48 -3.59 10.33
N MET A 84 1.83 -2.47 10.97
CA MET A 84 2.15 -2.41 12.39
C MET A 84 1.34 -1.35 13.12
N GLY A 85 0.88 -1.70 14.32
CA GLY A 85 0.21 -0.78 15.22
C GLY A 85 -1.11 -0.24 14.68
N GLY A 86 -1.33 1.06 14.90
CA GLY A 86 -2.60 1.73 14.67
C GLY A 86 -3.57 1.54 15.83
N HIS A 87 -4.86 1.71 15.56
CA HIS A 87 -5.94 1.46 16.51
C HIS A 87 -7.13 0.76 15.85
N THR A 88 -7.89 0.01 16.63
CA THR A 88 -9.18 -0.58 16.20
C THR A 88 -10.23 0.51 16.01
N GLY A 89 -11.42 0.14 15.51
CA GLY A 89 -12.48 1.13 15.32
C GLY A 89 -13.06 1.74 16.59
N ASN A 90 -12.84 1.11 17.75
CA ASN A 90 -13.15 1.69 19.06
C ASN A 90 -11.97 2.51 19.64
N TYR A 91 -11.01 2.92 18.81
CA TYR A 91 -9.80 3.66 19.19
C TYR A 91 -8.88 2.94 20.19
N VAL A 92 -8.95 1.62 20.27
CA VAL A 92 -8.03 0.82 21.11
C VAL A 92 -6.68 0.70 20.39
N PRO A 93 -5.57 1.18 20.98
CA PRO A 93 -4.25 1.05 20.37
C PRO A 93 -3.84 -0.41 20.19
N LEU A 94 -3.16 -0.70 19.08
CA LEU A 94 -2.65 -2.03 18.78
C LEU A 94 -1.14 -2.06 18.97
N SER A 95 -0.64 -3.08 19.66
CA SER A 95 0.79 -3.43 19.72
C SER A 95 1.16 -4.53 18.72
N SER A 96 0.17 -5.11 18.03
CA SER A 96 0.36 -6.21 17.08
C SER A 96 0.77 -5.72 15.71
N ALA A 97 1.30 -6.65 14.91
CA ALA A 97 1.60 -6.48 13.50
C ALA A 97 1.08 -7.68 12.69
N GLU A 98 0.82 -7.45 11.41
CA GLU A 98 0.43 -8.49 10.44
C GLU A 98 1.33 -8.39 9.22
N ARG A 99 1.66 -9.55 8.63
CA ARG A 99 2.45 -9.64 7.39
C ARG A 99 1.55 -10.19 6.30
N TYR A 100 1.67 -9.63 5.10
CA TYR A 100 1.08 -10.16 3.87
C TYR A 100 2.19 -10.50 2.88
N ASP A 101 2.29 -11.78 2.50
CA ASP A 101 3.17 -12.29 1.45
C ASP A 101 2.53 -12.08 0.08
N THR A 102 3.20 -11.29 -0.75
CA THR A 102 2.72 -10.87 -2.07
C THR A 102 2.79 -11.97 -3.14
N THR A 103 3.49 -13.08 -2.84
CA THR A 103 3.64 -14.23 -3.72
C THR A 103 2.56 -15.26 -3.47
N SER A 104 2.28 -15.58 -2.20
CA SER A 104 1.22 -16.53 -1.83
C SER A 104 -0.15 -15.87 -1.69
N GLY A 105 -0.20 -14.56 -1.48
CA GLY A 105 -1.42 -13.81 -1.22
C GLY A 105 -1.98 -14.01 0.18
N GLN A 106 -1.13 -14.30 1.17
CA GLN A 106 -1.51 -14.59 2.55
C GLN A 106 -0.95 -13.58 3.53
#